data_AF-A0A7Y2USD7-F1
#
_entry.id   AF-A0A7Y2USD7-F1
#
_cell.length_a   1.000
_cell.length_b   1.000
_cell.length_c   1.000
_cell.angle_alpha   90.00
_cell.angle_beta   90.00
_cell.angle_gamma   90.00
#
_symmetry.space_group_name_H-M   'P 1'
#
loop_
_entity.id
_entity.type
_entity.pdbx_description
1 polymer ?
#
loop_
_entity_poly.entity_id
_entity_poly.type
_entity_poly.pdbx_seq_one_letter_code
_entity_poly.pdbx_strand_id
1 'polypeptide(L)'
;MSIMNTNLAALIGSRICHDLISPIGAINNGLELLNMSGDPSGPEIGLIGESVDNASARIRFFRIAFGAAGDQMVGPTELHSILRDLYGTGRLAVEWCLTEPVQ
;
A
#
# COMPACT_ATOMS: atom_id res chain seq x y z
N MET A 1 -12.55 25.20 -15.33
CA MET A 1 -12.12 24.03 -14.53
C MET A 1 -11.31 24.59 -13.35
N SER A 2 -11.91 24.59 -12.17
CA SER A 2 -11.53 25.44 -11.03
C SER A 2 -10.20 25.03 -10.37
N ILE A 3 -9.41 26.02 -9.95
CA ILE A 3 -8.14 25.92 -9.20
C ILE A 3 -8.24 24.97 -7.97
N MET A 4 -9.44 24.78 -7.41
CA MET A 4 -9.67 23.80 -6.33
C MET A 4 -9.38 22.34 -6.73
N ASN A 5 -9.62 21.95 -7.98
CA ASN A 5 -9.38 20.58 -8.44
C ASN A 5 -7.87 20.27 -8.56
N THR A 6 -7.08 21.23 -9.02
CA THR A 6 -5.62 21.11 -9.07
C THR A 6 -5.02 20.97 -7.67
N ASN A 7 -5.59 21.66 -6.67
CA ASN A 7 -5.15 21.54 -5.28
C ASN A 7 -5.46 20.14 -4.72
N LEU A 8 -6.65 19.60 -4.97
CA LEU A 8 -6.99 18.24 -4.54
C LEU A 8 -6.07 17.18 -5.15
N ALA A 9 -5.81 17.25 -6.46
CA ALA A 9 -4.89 16.32 -7.12
C ALA A 9 -3.47 16.40 -6.54
N ALA A 10 -2.99 17.61 -6.24
CA ALA A 10 -1.68 17.81 -5.60
C ALA A 10 -1.63 17.24 -4.17
N LEU A 11 -2.70 17.41 -3.38
CA LEU A 11 -2.79 16.87 -2.03
C LEU A 11 -2.84 15.33 -2.02
N ILE A 12 -3.61 14.72 -2.93
CA ILE A 12 -3.64 13.27 -3.10
C ILE A 12 -2.26 12.75 -3.52
N GLY A 13 -1.62 13.39 -4.50
CA GLY A 13 -0.26 13.03 -4.92
C GLY A 13 0.75 13.12 -3.78
N SER A 14 0.70 14.20 -2.99
CA SER A 14 1.54 14.36 -1.80
C SER A 14 1.31 13.24 -0.78
N ARG A 15 0.05 12.86 -0.53
CA ARG A 15 -0.29 11.78 0.40
C ARG A 15 0.19 10.41 -0.07
N ILE A 16 0.04 10.10 -1.37
CA ILE A 16 0.54 8.85 -1.96
C ILE A 16 2.06 8.77 -1.80
N CYS A 17 2.78 9.84 -2.14
CA CYS A 17 4.23 9.90 -1.98
C CYS A 17 4.65 9.72 -0.52
N HIS A 18 3.98 10.43 0.40
CA HIS A 18 4.25 10.31 1.83
C HIS A 18 4.08 8.88 2.35
N ASP A 19 3.00 8.19 1.97
CA ASP A 19 2.72 6.86 2.49
C ASP A 19 3.62 5.77 1.89
N LEU A 20 4.14 5.99 0.69
CA LEU A 20 5.05 5.06 0.00
C LEU A 20 6.53 5.27 0.35
N ILE A 21 6.93 6.47 0.78
CA ILE A 21 8.36 6.76 1.02
C ILE A 21 8.97 5.87 2.11
N SER A 22 8.19 5.54 3.14
CA SER A 22 8.65 4.72 4.26
C SER A 22 8.95 3.27 3.85
N PRO A 23 8.02 2.49 3.27
CA PRO A 23 8.34 1.13 2.84
C PRO A 23 9.39 1.08 1.73
N ILE A 24 9.43 2.06 0.82
CA ILE A 24 10.50 2.14 -0.20
C ILE A 24 11.87 2.38 0.46
N GLY A 25 11.95 3.27 1.45
CA GLY A 25 13.17 3.49 2.22
C GLY A 25 13.64 2.22 2.94
N ALA A 26 12.72 1.47 3.54
CA ALA A 26 13.03 0.20 4.20
C ALA A 26 13.58 -0.86 3.23
N ILE A 27 13.04 -0.94 2.01
CA ILE A 27 13.57 -1.82 0.94
C ILE A 27 15.03 -1.45 0.62
N ASN A 28 15.30 -0.16 0.37
CA ASN A 28 16.65 0.30 0.05
C ASN A 28 17.63 0.02 1.20
N ASN A 29 17.25 0.32 2.44
CA ASN A 29 18.06 0.03 3.61
C ASN A 29 18.35 -1.47 3.75
N GLY A 30 17.35 -2.33 3.51
CA GLY A 30 17.52 -3.78 3.52
C GLY A 30 18.50 -4.26 2.44
N LEU A 31 18.44 -3.70 1.23
CA LEU A 31 19.37 -4.01 0.15
C LEU A 31 20.81 -3.57 0.46
N GLU A 32 20.98 -2.40 1.08
CA GLU A 32 22.29 -1.91 1.54
C GLU A 32 22.88 -2.86 2.59
N LEU A 33 22.07 -3.27 3.58
CA LEU A 33 22.50 -4.22 4.62
C LEU A 33 22.86 -5.60 4.03
N LEU A 34 22.08 -6.10 3.07
CA LEU A 34 22.42 -7.35 2.36
C LEU A 34 23.77 -7.26 1.67
N ASN A 35 24.01 -6.17 0.94
CA ASN A 35 25.28 -5.97 0.24
C ASN A 35 26.47 -5.85 1.22
N MET A 36 26.25 -5.30 2.41
CA MET A 36 27.27 -5.22 3.46
C MET A 36 27.52 -6.57 4.15
N SER A 37 26.48 -7.38 4.34
CA SER A 37 26.57 -8.69 5.01
C SER A 37 27.25 -9.75 4.15
N GLY A 38 27.07 -9.69 2.83
CA GLY A 38 27.55 -10.71 1.89
C GLY A 38 26.83 -12.06 2.01
N ASP A 39 25.81 -12.18 2.87
CA ASP A 39 25.00 -13.39 3.04
C ASP A 39 23.60 -13.18 2.44
N PRO A 40 23.27 -13.86 1.31
CA PRO A 40 21.96 -13.75 0.69
C PRO A 40 20.84 -14.41 1.49
N SER A 41 21.12 -15.09 2.61
CA SER A 41 20.12 -15.76 3.46
C SER A 41 19.87 -15.05 4.79
N GLY A 42 20.36 -13.81 4.93
CA GLY A 42 20.20 -13.00 6.14
C GLY A 42 18.75 -12.53 6.40
N PRO A 43 18.46 -12.09 7.64
CA PRO A 43 17.14 -11.57 8.02
C PRO A 43 16.68 -10.37 7.17
N GLU A 44 17.59 -9.69 6.51
CA GLU A 44 17.34 -8.55 5.63
C GLU A 44 16.45 -8.92 4.43
N ILE A 45 16.54 -10.14 3.90
CA ILE A 45 15.63 -10.62 2.85
C ILE A 45 14.18 -10.60 3.34
N GLY A 46 13.95 -11.03 4.59
CA GLY A 46 12.63 -11.01 5.21
C GLY A 46 12.10 -9.58 5.34
N LEU A 47 12.94 -8.66 5.84
CA LEU A 47 12.60 -7.24 5.97
C LEU A 47 12.27 -6.58 4.62
N ILE A 48 13.01 -6.92 3.57
CA ILE A 48 12.74 -6.44 2.21
C ILE A 48 11.39 -6.98 1.73
N GLY A 49 11.13 -8.27 1.90
CA GLY A 49 9.86 -8.90 1.54
C GLY A 49 8.67 -8.22 2.22
N GLU A 50 8.72 -8.05 3.53
CA GLU A 50 7.69 -7.35 4.30
C GLU A 50 7.47 -5.91 3.81
N SER A 51 8.54 -5.20 3.48
CA SER A 51 8.47 -3.83 2.97
C SER A 51 7.88 -3.75 1.55
N VAL A 52 8.21 -4.72 0.68
CA VAL A 52 7.61 -4.87 -0.66
C VAL A 52 6.11 -5.15 -0.56
N ASP A 53 5.70 -6.04 0.33
CA ASP A 53 4.29 -6.36 0.55
C ASP A 53 3.53 -5.13 1.07
N ASN A 54 4.14 -4.39 1.99
CA ASN A 54 3.59 -3.16 2.56
C ASN A 54 3.41 -2.04 1.53
N ALA A 55 4.40 -1.85 0.63
CA ALA A 55 4.29 -0.91 -0.49
C ALA A 55 3.22 -1.36 -1.51
N SER A 56 3.21 -2.64 -1.86
CA SER A 56 2.27 -3.21 -2.82
C SER A 56 0.82 -3.09 -2.34
N ALA A 57 0.56 -3.36 -1.07
CA ALA A 57 -0.76 -3.20 -0.45
C ALA A 57 -1.27 -1.74 -0.55
N ARG A 58 -0.39 -0.75 -0.30
CA ARG A 58 -0.71 0.68 -0.46
C ARG A 58 -1.05 1.04 -1.90
N ILE A 59 -0.25 0.58 -2.86
CA ILE A 59 -0.52 0.83 -4.28
C ILE A 59 -1.88 0.25 -4.69
N ARG A 60 -2.18 -0.99 -4.31
CA ARG A 60 -3.48 -1.61 -4.58
C ARG A 60 -4.64 -0.82 -3.97
N PHE A 61 -4.48 -0.37 -2.72
CA PHE A 61 -5.48 0.45 -2.04
C PHE A 61 -5.68 1.81 -2.72
N PHE A 62 -4.61 2.56 -3.03
CA PHE A 62 -4.70 3.85 -3.70
C PHE A 62 -5.33 3.75 -5.09
N ARG A 63 -5.08 2.65 -5.80
CA ARG A 63 -5.72 2.38 -7.10
C ARG A 63 -7.24 2.32 -6.98
N ILE A 64 -7.78 1.77 -5.89
CA ILE A 64 -9.23 1.67 -5.65
C ILE A 64 -9.76 2.99 -5.06
N ALA A 65 -9.06 3.57 -4.09
CA ALA A 65 -9.53 4.72 -3.34
C ALA A 65 -9.44 6.04 -4.13
N PHE A 66 -8.41 6.20 -4.96
CA PHE A 66 -8.10 7.46 -5.66
C PHE A 66 -7.95 7.29 -7.17
N GLY A 67 -7.83 6.06 -7.66
CA GLY A 67 -7.71 5.78 -9.09
C GLY A 67 -9.04 5.89 -9.82
N ALA A 68 -8.97 6.11 -11.12
CA ALA A 68 -10.12 6.01 -12.01
C ALA A 68 -10.46 4.53 -12.25
N ALA A 69 -10.92 3.83 -11.21
CA ALA A 69 -11.67 2.61 -11.39
C ALA A 69 -13.01 3.05 -11.98
N GLY A 70 -13.24 2.82 -13.28
CA GLY A 70 -14.51 3.12 -13.94
C GLY A 70 -15.64 2.24 -13.39
N ASP A 71 -16.47 1.66 -14.26
CA ASP A 71 -17.54 0.74 -13.86
C ASP A 71 -17.02 -0.65 -13.38
N GLN A 72 -15.74 -0.76 -13.03
CA GLN A 72 -15.13 -2.02 -12.64
C GLN A 72 -15.44 -2.32 -11.16
N MET A 73 -16.32 -3.30 -10.94
CA MET A 73 -16.60 -3.82 -9.61
C MET A 73 -15.36 -4.50 -9.02
N VAL A 74 -15.05 -4.17 -7.77
CA VAL A 74 -14.02 -4.85 -6.97
C VAL A 74 -14.66 -6.00 -6.21
N GLY A 75 -14.14 -7.20 -6.39
CA GLY A 75 -14.63 -8.38 -5.68
C GLY A 75 -14.31 -8.32 -4.17
N PRO A 76 -15.18 -8.87 -3.30
CA PRO A 76 -14.96 -8.84 -1.85
C PRO A 76 -13.63 -9.50 -1.45
N THR A 77 -13.22 -10.58 -2.13
CA THR A 77 -11.94 -11.26 -1.85
C THR A 77 -10.73 -10.35 -2.06
N GLU A 78 -10.73 -9.52 -3.11
CA GLU A 78 -9.65 -8.56 -3.38
C GLU A 78 -9.64 -7.46 -2.32
N LEU A 79 -10.81 -6.98 -1.91
CA LEU A 79 -10.89 -5.95 -0.88
C LEU A 79 -10.38 -6.46 0.48
N HIS A 80 -10.81 -7.65 0.90
CA HIS A 80 -10.35 -8.26 2.15
C HIS A 80 -8.84 -8.51 2.14
N SER A 81 -8.27 -8.93 0.99
CA SER A 81 -6.83 -9.13 0.90
C SER A 81 -6.08 -7.81 1.07
N ILE A 82 -6.51 -6.74 0.40
CA ILE A 82 -5.91 -5.40 0.54
C ILE A 82 -5.99 -4.90 1.98
N LEU A 83 -7.15 -5.01 2.63
CA LEU A 83 -7.33 -4.56 4.01
C LEU A 83 -6.48 -5.38 4.99
N ARG A 84 -6.42 -6.70 4.83
CA ARG A 84 -5.56 -7.55 5.64
C ARG A 84 -4.09 -7.20 5.45
N ASP A 85 -3.63 -6.99 4.23
CA ASP A 85 -2.22 -6.71 3.96
C ASP A 85 -1.82 -5.30 4.46
N LEU A 86 -2.76 -4.35 4.52
CA LEU A 86 -2.55 -3.01 5.07
C LEU A 86 -2.56 -2.94 6.60
N TYR A 87 -3.51 -3.63 7.23
CA TYR A 87 -3.79 -3.47 8.66
C TYR A 87 -3.42 -4.70 9.51
N GLY A 88 -3.15 -5.84 8.90
CA GLY A 88 -2.94 -7.12 9.59
C GLY A 88 -1.70 -7.16 10.50
N THR A 89 -0.71 -6.29 10.27
CA THR A 89 0.48 -6.13 11.13
C THR A 89 0.39 -4.89 12.04
N GLY A 90 -0.71 -4.13 11.94
CA GLY A 90 -0.93 -2.90 12.70
C GLY A 90 -1.68 -3.10 14.01
N ARG A 91 -1.91 -1.99 14.71
CA ARG A 91 -2.74 -1.97 15.94
C ARG A 91 -4.24 -1.89 15.67
N LEU A 92 -4.63 -1.77 14.40
CA LEU A 92 -6.01 -1.60 13.98
C LEU A 92 -6.54 -2.91 13.42
N ALA A 93 -7.64 -3.39 13.97
CA ALA A 93 -8.42 -4.47 13.38
C ALA A 93 -9.49 -3.89 12.47
N VAL A 94 -9.64 -4.46 11.27
CA VAL A 94 -10.68 -4.07 10.32
C VAL A 94 -11.73 -5.17 10.28
N GLU A 95 -12.95 -4.83 10.67
CA GLU A 95 -14.11 -5.68 10.53
C GLU A 95 -14.94 -5.21 9.34
N TRP A 96 -15.16 -6.11 8.37
CA TRP A 96 -15.93 -5.83 7.17
C TRP A 96 -17.32 -6.44 7.29
N CYS A 97 -18.35 -5.61 7.50
CA CYS A 97 -19.71 -6.07 7.80
C CYS A 97 -20.67 -6.05 6.59
N LEU A 98 -20.18 -5.71 5.38
CA LEU A 98 -21.04 -5.67 4.19
C LEU A 98 -21.17 -7.08 3.60
N THR A 99 -22.40 -7.58 3.58
CA THR A 99 -22.76 -8.90 3.02
C THR A 99 -23.14 -8.83 1.53
N GLU A 100 -23.47 -7.65 1.02
CA GLU A 100 -23.84 -7.39 -0.37
C GLU A 100 -23.05 -6.19 -0.93
N PRO A 101 -22.79 -6.13 -2.25
CA PRO A 101 -22.19 -4.97 -2.88
C PRO A 101 -23.04 -3.71 -2.66
N VAL A 102 -22.42 -2.61 -2.26
CA VAL A 102 -23.09 -1.30 -2.23
C VAL A 102 -23.17 -0.79 -3.67
N GLN A 103 -24.40 -0.58 -4.17
CA GLN A 103 -24.65 0.03 -5.49
C GLN A 103 -24.38 1.54 -5.46
#